data_AF-A0A6G0VJU0-F1
#
_entry.id   AF-A0A6G0VJU0-F1
#
_cell.length_a   1.000
_cell.length_b   1.000
_cell.length_c   1.000
_cell.angle_alpha   90.00
_cell.angle_beta   90.00
_cell.angle_gamma   90.00
#
_symmetry.space_group_name_H-M   'P 1'
#
loop_
_entity.id
_entity.type
_entity.pdbx_description
1 polymer ?
#
loop_
_entity_poly.entity_id
_entity_poly.type
_entity_poly.pdbx_seq_one_letter_code
_entity_poly.pdbx_strand_id
1 'polypeptide(L)'
;MKQNNNCNNRLTEIIEQPWHSIQAEIIQIMTNMILNKITSEVKESVYLSVMADETKDISKTEQFSVVVRNYFQGELKEHFLGFTPLTDLDSTSLFLIKY
;
A
#
# COMPACT_ATOMS: atom_id res chain seq x y z
N MET A 1 45.60 -10.77 -29.35
CA MET A 1 45.34 -10.23 -27.99
C MET A 1 43.84 -10.03 -27.85
N LYS A 2 43.15 -10.86 -27.05
CA LYS A 2 41.71 -10.69 -26.75
C LYS A 2 41.59 -9.94 -25.43
N GLN A 3 41.21 -8.67 -25.45
CA GLN A 3 40.81 -7.94 -24.25
C GLN A 3 39.28 -7.80 -24.21
N ASN A 4 38.70 -8.46 -23.20
CA ASN A 4 37.78 -7.90 -22.22
C ASN A 4 36.42 -7.33 -22.70
N ASN A 5 35.50 -8.21 -23.11
CA ASN A 5 34.08 -7.84 -23.34
C ASN A 5 33.11 -8.43 -22.29
N ASN A 6 33.60 -8.97 -21.16
CA ASN A 6 32.72 -9.63 -20.17
C ASN A 6 32.22 -8.67 -19.07
N CYS A 7 32.99 -7.64 -18.71
CA CYS A 7 32.55 -6.69 -17.67
C CYS A 7 31.46 -5.72 -18.17
N ASN A 8 31.48 -5.33 -19.45
CA ASN A 8 30.53 -4.35 -19.99
C ASN A 8 29.11 -4.92 -20.15
N ASN A 9 28.98 -6.22 -20.41
CA ASN A 9 27.67 -6.87 -20.52
C ASN A 9 26.99 -7.07 -19.15
N ARG A 10 27.75 -7.10 -18.05
CA ARG A 10 27.18 -7.17 -16.69
C ARG A 10 26.71 -5.81 -16.19
N LEU A 11 27.28 -4.72 -16.68
CA LEU A 11 26.86 -3.37 -16.31
C LEU A 11 25.53 -3.00 -16.96
N THR A 12 25.25 -3.48 -18.18
CA THR A 12 23.96 -3.24 -18.85
C THR A 12 22.79 -3.95 -18.17
N GLU A 13 22.98 -5.15 -17.62
CA GLU A 13 21.95 -5.84 -16.81
C GLU A 13 21.64 -5.13 -15.49
N ILE A 14 22.61 -4.42 -14.90
CA ILE A 14 22.45 -3.73 -13.60
C ILE A 14 21.67 -2.41 -13.75
N ILE A 15 21.69 -1.78 -14.92
CA ILE A 15 21.24 -0.39 -15.11
C ILE A 15 19.79 -0.29 -15.62
N GLU A 16 19.20 -1.34 -16.17
CA GLU A 16 17.89 -1.20 -16.84
C GLU A 16 16.69 -1.04 -15.89
N GLN A 17 16.73 -1.46 -14.62
CA GLN A 17 15.60 -1.32 -13.67
C GLN A 17 15.92 -1.01 -12.18
N PRO A 18 17.07 -0.45 -11.76
CA PRO A 18 17.35 -0.24 -10.34
C PRO A 18 16.55 0.93 -9.74
N TRP A 19 16.28 1.99 -10.49
CA TRP A 19 15.66 3.21 -9.96
C TRP A 19 14.20 3.00 -9.54
N HIS A 20 13.39 2.40 -10.42
CA HIS A 20 12.00 2.06 -10.08
C HIS A 20 11.92 1.11 -8.90
N SER A 21 12.84 0.16 -8.80
CA SER A 21 12.91 -0.80 -7.70
C SER A 21 13.23 -0.11 -6.36
N ILE A 22 14.22 0.79 -6.35
CA ILE A 22 14.58 1.59 -5.16
C ILE A 22 13.42 2.47 -4.73
N GLN A 23 12.74 3.13 -5.67
CA GLN A 23 11.57 3.95 -5.37
C GLN A 23 10.44 3.13 -4.75
N ALA A 24 10.14 1.97 -5.33
CA ALA A 24 9.11 1.07 -4.80
C ALA A 24 9.47 0.57 -3.39
N GLU A 25 10.72 0.24 -3.14
CA GLU A 25 11.21 -0.19 -1.83
C GLU A 25 11.06 0.92 -0.78
N ILE A 26 11.47 2.15 -1.10
CA ILE A 26 11.32 3.30 -0.20
C ILE A 26 9.85 3.53 0.14
N ILE A 27 8.97 3.50 -0.87
CA ILE A 27 7.52 3.64 -0.67
C ILE A 27 7.00 2.52 0.23
N GLN A 28 7.38 1.28 -0.02
CA GLN A 28 6.95 0.14 0.78
C GLN A 28 7.39 0.27 2.24
N ILE A 29 8.63 0.68 2.50
CA ILE A 29 9.15 0.89 3.85
C ILE A 29 8.33 1.97 4.57
N MET A 30 8.11 3.12 3.92
CA MET A 30 7.31 4.21 4.51
C MET A 30 5.88 3.78 4.80
N THR A 31 5.23 3.09 3.84
CA THR A 31 3.89 2.54 4.02
C THR A 31 3.84 1.58 5.19
N ASN A 32 4.79 0.64 5.29
CA ASN A 32 4.86 -0.30 6.41
C ASN A 32 5.06 0.41 7.75
N MET A 33 5.89 1.46 7.81
CA MET A 33 6.09 2.24 9.03
C MET A 33 4.80 2.93 9.48
N ILE A 34 4.06 3.53 8.55
CA ILE A 34 2.78 4.19 8.82
C ILE A 34 1.73 3.17 9.27
N LEU A 35 1.58 2.05 8.55
CA LEU A 35 0.63 1.00 8.88
C LEU A 35 0.94 0.36 10.24
N ASN A 36 2.21 0.13 10.56
CA ASN A 36 2.62 -0.38 11.86
C ASN A 36 2.23 0.58 13.00
N LYS A 37 2.42 1.88 12.80
CA LYS A 37 2.02 2.90 13.76
C LYS A 37 0.49 2.90 13.96
N ILE A 38 -0.28 2.96 12.88
CA ILE A 38 -1.74 2.90 12.93
C ILE A 38 -2.20 1.63 13.65
N THR A 39 -1.60 0.49 13.31
CA THR A 39 -1.92 -0.82 13.92
C THR A 39 -1.64 -0.82 15.42
N SER A 40 -0.53 -0.25 15.88
CA SER A 40 -0.26 -0.12 17.32
C SER A 40 -1.30 0.75 18.02
N GLU A 41 -1.63 1.92 17.45
CA GLU A 41 -2.62 2.83 18.04
C GLU A 41 -4.01 2.17 18.10
N VAL A 42 -4.42 1.48 17.03
CA VAL A 42 -5.69 0.74 16.96
C VAL A 42 -5.75 -0.39 17.97
N LYS A 43 -4.66 -1.17 18.14
CA LYS A 43 -4.60 -2.28 19.10
C LYS A 43 -4.68 -1.82 20.55
N GLU A 44 -4.16 -0.65 20.86
CA GLU A 44 -4.19 -0.06 22.21
C GLU A 44 -5.49 0.71 22.48
N SER A 45 -6.28 1.02 21.43
CA SER A 45 -7.52 1.76 21.56
C SER A 45 -8.66 0.87 22.05
N VAL A 46 -9.44 1.36 23.02
CA VAL A 46 -10.64 0.65 23.52
C VAL A 46 -11.82 0.75 22.54
N TYR A 47 -11.90 1.88 21.83
CA TYR A 47 -13.01 2.16 20.92
C TYR A 47 -12.50 2.27 19.48
N LEU A 48 -13.12 1.51 18.59
CA LEU A 48 -12.80 1.39 17.18
C LEU A 48 -14.09 1.41 16.35
N SER A 49 -14.03 2.05 15.18
CA SER A 49 -15.00 1.92 14.12
C SER A 49 -14.27 1.72 12.79
N VAL A 50 -14.79 0.83 11.95
CA VAL A 50 -14.33 0.66 10.56
C VAL A 50 -15.41 1.24 9.65
N MET A 51 -15.01 2.13 8.78
CA MET A 51 -15.86 2.72 7.75
C MET A 51 -15.36 2.24 6.40
N ALA A 52 -16.28 1.90 5.52
CA ALA A 52 -15.96 1.52 4.17
C ALA A 52 -16.95 2.15 3.20
N ASP A 53 -16.45 2.58 2.04
CA ASP A 53 -17.26 3.24 1.02
C ASP A 53 -16.84 2.83 -0.38
N GLU A 54 -17.81 2.73 -1.26
CA GLU A 54 -17.63 2.44 -2.69
C GLU A 54 -17.52 3.77 -3.44
N THR A 55 -16.46 3.93 -4.22
CA THR A 55 -16.23 5.12 -5.04
C THR A 55 -15.81 4.74 -6.44
N LYS A 56 -16.15 5.57 -7.42
CA LYS A 56 -15.73 5.37 -8.82
C LYS A 56 -14.59 6.31 -9.13
N ASP A 57 -13.54 5.78 -9.75
CA ASP A 57 -12.48 6.65 -10.26
C ASP A 57 -12.84 7.32 -11.59
N ILE A 58 -11.94 8.17 -12.07
CA ILE A 58 -12.10 8.92 -13.33
C ILE A 58 -12.20 7.95 -14.54
N SER A 59 -11.65 6.75 -14.43
CA SER A 59 -11.71 5.70 -15.45
C SER A 59 -13.00 4.85 -15.38
N LYS A 60 -13.89 5.13 -14.42
CA LYS A 60 -15.11 4.38 -14.09
C LYS A 60 -14.85 2.98 -13.52
N THR A 61 -13.67 2.77 -12.97
CA THR A 61 -13.38 1.55 -12.21
C THR A 61 -13.94 1.72 -10.81
N GLU A 62 -14.68 0.72 -10.32
CA GLU A 62 -15.15 0.67 -8.95
C GLU A 62 -13.95 0.51 -8.00
N GLN A 63 -13.92 1.29 -6.93
CA GLN A 63 -12.88 1.26 -5.91
C GLN A 63 -13.53 1.18 -4.54
N PHE A 64 -12.96 0.34 -3.69
CA PHE A 64 -13.36 0.20 -2.31
C PHE A 64 -12.40 0.97 -1.42
N SER A 65 -12.94 1.83 -0.58
CA SER A 65 -12.17 2.66 0.34
C SER A 65 -12.40 2.21 1.78
N VAL A 66 -11.34 2.21 2.60
CA VAL A 66 -11.44 1.85 4.02
C VAL A 66 -10.82 2.94 4.89
N VAL A 67 -11.56 3.34 5.92
CA VAL A 67 -11.13 4.26 6.96
C VAL A 67 -11.29 3.57 8.32
N VAL A 68 -10.24 3.65 9.13
CA VAL A 68 -10.27 3.20 10.52
C VAL A 68 -10.33 4.41 11.43
N ARG A 69 -11.32 4.43 12.32
CA ARG A 69 -11.51 5.48 13.32
C ARG A 69 -11.32 4.90 14.72
N ASN A 70 -10.44 5.50 15.51
CA ASN A 70 -10.15 5.03 16.86
C ASN A 70 -10.03 6.20 17.85
N TYR A 71 -10.35 5.95 19.11
CA TYR A 71 -10.10 6.90 20.19
C TYR A 71 -8.82 6.52 20.91
N PHE A 72 -7.79 7.34 20.76
CA PHE A 72 -6.45 7.07 21.28
C PHE A 72 -5.88 8.32 21.96
N GLN A 73 -5.35 8.16 23.17
CA GLN A 73 -4.71 9.23 23.95
C GLN A 73 -5.56 10.51 24.12
N GLY A 74 -6.88 10.38 24.25
CA GLY A 74 -7.77 11.53 24.45
C GLY A 74 -8.24 12.19 23.16
N GLU A 75 -7.82 11.68 22.00
CA GLU A 75 -8.19 12.22 20.69
C GLU A 75 -8.87 11.17 19.82
N LEU A 76 -9.81 11.64 19.01
CA LEU A 76 -10.46 10.84 17.99
C LEU A 76 -9.65 10.94 16.71
N LYS A 77 -9.08 9.81 16.28
CA LYS A 77 -8.24 9.72 15.09
C LYS A 77 -8.95 8.97 13.98
N GLU A 78 -8.72 9.42 12.76
CA GLU A 78 -9.23 8.80 11.53
C GLU A 78 -8.06 8.52 10.60
N HIS A 79 -7.96 7.28 10.14
CA HIS A 79 -6.88 6.76 9.33
C HIS A 79 -7.45 6.21 8.02
N PHE A 80 -7.15 6.87 6.92
CA PHE A 80 -7.45 6.37 5.58
C PHE A 80 -6.43 5.29 5.20
N LEU A 81 -6.89 4.06 4.95
CA LEU A 81 -6.01 2.93 4.64
C LEU A 81 -5.71 2.78 3.15
N GLY A 82 -6.57 3.34 2.28
CA GLY A 82 -6.37 3.33 0.85
C GLY A 82 -7.61 2.95 0.06
N PHE A 83 -7.43 2.91 -1.26
CA PHE A 83 -8.39 2.39 -2.21
C PHE A 83 -7.91 1.04 -2.74
N THR A 84 -8.85 0.10 -2.87
CA THR A 84 -8.61 -1.18 -3.56
C THR A 84 -9.53 -1.24 -4.77
N PRO A 85 -8.99 -1.39 -6.00
CA PRO A 85 -9.82 -1.56 -7.18
C PRO A 85 -10.63 -2.86 -7.06
N LEU A 86 -11.92 -2.78 -7.35
CA LEU A 86 -12.80 -3.94 -7.41
C LEU A 86 -12.91 -4.40 -8.85
N THR A 87 -12.49 -5.64 -9.13
CA THR A 87 -12.71 -6.27 -10.44
C THR A 87 -14.16 -6.70 -10.59
N ASP A 88 -14.76 -7.20 -9.50
CA ASP A 88 -16.14 -7.66 -9.42
C ASP A 88 -16.79 -7.16 -8.12
N LEU A 89 -18.09 -6.90 -8.18
CA LEU A 89 -18.92 -6.46 -7.04
C LEU A 89 -19.54 -7.66 -6.31
N ASP A 90 -18.75 -8.69 -6.06
CA ASP A 90 -19.20 -9.87 -5.31
C ASP A 90 -18.61 -9.88 -3.89
N SER A 91 -19.28 -10.60 -2.98
CA SER A 91 -18.83 -10.73 -1.59
C SER A 91 -17.46 -11.40 -1.49
N THR A 92 -17.09 -12.22 -2.48
CA THR A 92 -15.80 -12.91 -2.55
C THR A 92 -14.66 -11.92 -2.78
N SER A 93 -14.81 -11.02 -3.76
CA SER A 93 -13.79 -10.02 -4.07
C SER A 93 -13.58 -9.07 -2.92
N LEU A 94 -14.65 -8.66 -2.22
CA LEU A 94 -14.56 -7.85 -1.02
C LEU A 94 -13.84 -8.56 0.14
N PHE A 95 -14.06 -9.87 0.31
CA PHE A 95 -13.40 -10.64 1.37
C PHE A 95 -11.89 -10.82 1.12
N LEU A 96 -11.45 -10.81 -0.13
CA LEU A 96 -10.05 -11.02 -0.51
C LEU A 96 -9.17 -9.76 -0.42
N ILE A 97 -9.76 -8.60 -0.10
CA ILE A 97 -9.02 -7.35 0.06
C ILE A 97 -8.03 -7.47 1.23
N LYS A 98 -6.78 -7.07 0.98
CA LYS A 98 -5.70 -7.09 1.97
C LYS A 98 -5.19 -5.68 2.23
N TYR A 99 -5.08 -5.34 3.51
CA TYR A 99 -4.42 -4.14 4.04
C TYR A 99 -3.35 -4.55 5.03
#